data_AF-A0A804JR41-F1
#
_entry.id   AF-A0A804JR41-F1
#
_cell.length_a   1.000
_cell.length_b   1.000
_cell.length_c   1.000
_cell.angle_alpha   90.00
_cell.angle_beta   90.00
_cell.angle_gamma   90.00
#
_symmetry.space_group_name_H-M   'P 1'
#
loop_
_entity.id
_entity.type
_entity.pdbx_description
1 polymer ?
#
loop_
_entity_poly.entity_id
_entity_poly.type
_entity_poly.pdbx_seq_one_letter_code
_entity_poly.pdbx_strand_id
1 'polypeptide(L)'
;MASHLRVFTALCLLSTFLCMVGFAIAAPNLVVEGRVYCDTCRAGFETKATEYIEGAKVKLECKNYTTGASTLTAVAVTNNKGTYQIPVSDDHQEESCAVMLVSSPRSDCSEISDGRNHAAVVLTHNVGITSSVRYANSLGFLKDVPLASCGQMLMQYALGVDD
;
A
#
# COMPACT_ATOMS: atom_id res chain seq x y z
N MET A 1 -43.42 24.51 41.62
CA MET A 1 -43.41 24.47 40.14
C MET A 1 -42.15 25.07 39.53
N ALA A 2 -41.73 26.29 39.90
CA ALA A 2 -40.56 26.95 39.29
C ALA A 2 -39.19 26.27 39.54
N SER A 3 -38.96 25.60 40.68
CA SER A 3 -37.69 24.89 40.93
C SER A 3 -37.56 23.59 40.14
N HIS A 4 -38.66 22.82 39.99
CA HIS A 4 -38.67 21.61 39.16
C HIS A 4 -38.42 21.93 37.68
N LEU A 5 -38.92 23.06 37.19
CA LEU A 5 -38.67 23.52 35.82
C LEU A 5 -37.20 23.94 35.58
N ARG A 6 -36.53 24.49 36.60
CA ARG A 6 -35.09 24.83 36.58
C ARG A 6 -34.19 23.60 36.63
N VAL A 7 -34.58 22.57 37.37
CA VAL A 7 -33.85 21.30 37.43
C VAL A 7 -33.96 20.53 36.12
N PHE A 8 -35.15 20.50 35.50
CA PHE A 8 -35.35 19.85 34.19
C PHE A 8 -34.57 20.55 33.06
N THR A 9 -34.54 21.89 33.05
CA THR A 9 -33.78 22.64 32.04
C THR A 9 -32.26 22.49 32.21
N ALA A 10 -31.75 22.48 33.44
CA ALA A 10 -30.33 22.21 33.71
C ALA A 10 -29.93 20.77 33.33
N LEU A 11 -30.79 19.78 33.56
CA LEU A 11 -30.52 18.38 33.22
C LEU A 11 -30.54 18.14 31.70
N CYS A 12 -31.42 18.82 30.96
CA CYS A 12 -31.43 18.79 29.49
C CYS A 12 -30.20 19.47 28.88
N LEU A 13 -29.70 20.57 29.47
CA LEU A 13 -28.49 21.24 28.98
C LEU A 13 -27.21 20.44 29.29
N LEU A 14 -27.21 19.65 30.36
CA LEU A 14 -26.09 18.76 30.69
C LEU A 14 -26.05 17.51 29.79
N SER A 15 -27.21 16.97 29.38
CA SER A 15 -27.26 15.80 28.49
C SER A 15 -26.89 16.15 27.04
N THR A 16 -27.19 17.36 26.57
CA THR A 16 -26.76 17.81 25.23
C THR A 16 -25.25 18.08 25.16
N PHE A 17 -24.63 18.50 26.27
CA PHE A 17 -23.18 18.72 26.31
C PHE A 17 -22.39 17.40 26.31
N LEU A 18 -22.91 16.33 26.95
CA LEU A 18 -22.27 15.01 26.92
C LEU A 18 -22.38 14.30 25.55
N CYS A 19 -23.41 14.60 24.75
CA CYS A 19 -23.52 14.05 23.39
C CYS A 19 -22.48 14.59 22.40
N MET A 20 -21.83 15.73 22.68
CA MET A 20 -20.83 16.32 21.78
C MET A 20 -19.42 15.76 21.95
N VAL A 21 -19.16 14.90 22.94
CA VAL A 21 -17.82 14.33 23.20
C VAL A 21 -17.66 12.91 22.62
N GLY A 22 -18.63 12.46 21.82
CA GLY A 22 -18.71 11.10 21.29
C GLY A 22 -18.28 10.92 19.83
N PHE A 23 -17.36 11.72 19.29
CA PHE A 23 -16.69 11.39 18.03
C PHE A 23 -15.31 10.79 18.32
N ALA A 24 -15.30 9.59 18.91
CA ALA A 24 -14.18 8.69 18.66
C ALA A 24 -14.38 8.14 17.24
N ILE A 25 -13.95 8.90 16.23
CA ILE A 25 -13.70 8.36 14.90
C ILE A 25 -12.52 7.41 15.12
N ALA A 26 -12.80 6.15 15.44
CA ALA A 26 -11.80 5.10 15.33
C ALA A 26 -11.44 5.06 13.85
N ALA A 27 -10.33 5.71 13.53
CA ALA A 27 -9.89 5.91 12.17
C ALA A 27 -9.75 4.56 11.47
N PRO A 28 -10.09 4.47 10.17
CA PRO A 28 -9.97 3.22 9.45
C PRO A 28 -8.52 2.71 9.43
N ASN A 29 -8.26 1.58 10.08
CA ASN A 29 -6.94 0.96 10.19
C ASN A 29 -6.61 0.15 8.93
N LEU A 30 -6.27 0.83 7.83
CA LEU A 30 -5.85 0.16 6.60
C LEU A 30 -4.41 -0.37 6.73
N VAL A 31 -4.12 -1.49 6.08
CA VAL A 31 -2.77 -2.04 5.96
C VAL A 31 -2.46 -2.24 4.49
N VAL A 32 -1.43 -1.57 3.99
CA VAL A 32 -0.91 -1.85 2.65
C VAL A 32 0.04 -3.03 2.74
N GLU A 33 -0.26 -4.09 2.00
CA GLU A 33 0.59 -5.28 1.93
C GLU A 33 1.03 -5.51 0.48
N GLY A 34 2.30 -5.82 0.28
CA GLY A 34 2.81 -6.21 -1.02
C GLY A 34 4.10 -6.98 -0.89
N ARG A 35 4.67 -7.37 -2.04
CA ARG A 35 5.90 -8.16 -2.07
C ARG A 35 6.94 -7.53 -2.98
N VAL A 36 8.21 -7.74 -2.63
CA VAL A 36 9.34 -7.39 -3.49
C VAL A 36 10.05 -8.66 -3.91
N TYR A 37 10.34 -8.74 -5.20
CA TYR A 37 11.02 -9.88 -5.79
C TYR A 37 12.20 -9.47 -6.66
N CYS A 38 13.07 -10.43 -6.90
CA CYS A 38 14.11 -10.37 -7.91
C CYS A 38 13.54 -10.95 -9.21
N ASP A 39 13.44 -10.11 -10.22
CA ASP A 39 13.09 -10.52 -11.57
C ASP A 39 14.32 -11.13 -12.24
N THR A 40 14.51 -12.42 -11.95
CA THR A 40 15.65 -13.22 -12.40
C THR A 40 15.72 -13.39 -13.93
N CYS A 41 14.64 -13.08 -14.63
CA CYS A 41 14.55 -13.14 -16.10
C CYS A 41 14.29 -11.78 -16.76
N ARG A 42 14.23 -10.69 -15.99
CA ARG A 42 13.88 -9.35 -16.47
C ARG A 42 12.57 -9.34 -17.28
N ALA A 43 11.62 -10.18 -16.89
CA ALA A 43 10.34 -10.39 -17.58
C ALA A 43 9.31 -9.26 -17.30
N GLY A 44 9.43 -8.59 -16.15
CA GLY A 44 8.48 -7.59 -15.66
C GLY A 44 7.30 -8.16 -14.88
N PHE A 45 7.30 -9.46 -14.59
CA PHE A 45 6.28 -10.14 -13.80
C PHE A 45 6.87 -11.34 -13.06
N GLU A 46 6.16 -11.85 -12.05
CA GLU A 46 6.59 -13.02 -11.29
C GLU A 46 6.53 -14.29 -12.16
N THR A 47 7.66 -14.97 -12.30
CA THR A 47 7.80 -16.28 -12.95
C THR A 47 8.07 -17.39 -11.94
N LYS A 48 8.18 -18.64 -12.41
CA LYS A 48 8.61 -19.77 -11.56
C LYS A 48 10.05 -19.64 -11.04
N ALA A 49 10.89 -18.79 -11.65
CA ALA A 49 12.24 -18.50 -11.17
C ALA A 49 12.32 -17.28 -10.23
N THR A 50 11.17 -16.75 -9.80
CA THR A 50 11.11 -15.59 -8.91
C THR A 50 11.75 -15.91 -7.56
N GLU A 51 12.64 -15.03 -7.12
CA GLU A 51 13.21 -15.07 -5.77
C GLU A 51 12.73 -13.85 -4.99
N TYR A 52 12.06 -14.06 -3.86
CA TYR A 52 11.62 -12.93 -3.03
C TYR A 52 12.79 -12.32 -2.27
N ILE A 53 12.78 -10.98 -2.13
CA ILE A 53 13.90 -10.24 -1.54
C ILE A 53 13.55 -9.85 -0.12
N GLU A 54 14.21 -10.46 0.85
CA GLU A 54 14.24 -10.00 2.25
C GLU A 54 15.07 -8.72 2.36
N GLY A 55 14.63 -7.77 3.19
CA GLY A 55 15.37 -6.54 3.48
C GLY A 55 15.27 -5.44 2.40
N ALA A 56 14.47 -5.63 1.36
CA ALA A 56 14.18 -4.59 0.37
C ALA A 56 13.38 -3.45 1.00
N LYS A 57 13.71 -2.21 0.62
CA LYS A 57 13.00 -1.00 1.07
C LYS A 57 12.00 -0.56 0.02
N VAL A 58 10.80 -0.24 0.47
CA VAL A 58 9.74 0.37 -0.33
C VAL A 58 9.24 1.65 0.34
N LYS A 59 8.66 2.55 -0.46
CA LYS A 59 8.04 3.80 0.01
C LYS A 59 6.60 3.87 -0.46
N LEU A 60 5.65 3.95 0.46
CA LEU A 60 4.30 4.43 0.16
C LEU A 60 4.34 5.95 0.06
N GLU A 61 3.78 6.50 -1.01
CA GLU A 61 3.56 7.93 -1.17
C GLU A 61 2.13 8.17 -1.62
N CYS A 62 1.46 9.10 -0.95
CA CYS A 62 0.18 9.65 -1.41
C CYS A 62 0.36 11.11 -1.80
N LYS A 63 -0.36 11.51 -2.84
CA LYS A 63 -0.42 12.87 -3.36
C LYS A 63 -1.85 13.29 -3.57
N ASN A 64 -2.20 14.47 -3.07
CA ASN A 64 -3.50 15.07 -3.33
C ASN A 64 -3.75 15.23 -4.83
N TYR A 65 -4.92 14.83 -5.32
CA TYR A 65 -5.23 14.82 -6.76
C TYR A 65 -5.15 16.21 -7.41
N THR A 66 -5.53 17.26 -6.68
CA THR A 66 -5.64 18.62 -7.23
C THR A 66 -4.31 19.36 -7.18
N THR A 67 -3.62 19.28 -6.04
CA THR A 67 -2.41 20.06 -5.80
C THR A 67 -1.13 19.31 -6.17
N GLY A 68 -1.18 17.98 -6.26
CA GLY A 68 -0.01 17.11 -6.43
C GLY A 68 0.92 17.09 -5.21
N ALA A 69 0.57 17.79 -4.12
CA ALA A 69 1.36 17.84 -2.91
C ALA A 69 1.37 16.47 -2.21
N SER A 70 2.54 16.05 -1.71
CA SER A 70 2.64 14.83 -0.92
C SER A 70 1.95 15.03 0.44
N THR A 71 1.07 14.11 0.76
CA THR A 71 0.20 14.11 1.95
C THR A 71 0.61 13.01 2.94
N LEU A 72 1.07 11.88 2.42
CA LEU A 72 1.60 10.76 3.19
C LEU A 72 2.91 10.27 2.56
N THR A 73 3.88 9.96 3.42
CA THR A 73 5.05 9.17 3.05
C THR A 73 5.36 8.19 4.18
N ALA A 74 5.50 6.91 3.84
CA ALA A 74 5.90 5.87 4.78
C ALA A 74 6.87 4.88 4.12
N VAL A 75 7.82 4.36 4.90
CA VAL A 75 8.82 3.39 4.43
C VAL A 75 8.61 2.07 5.14
N ALA A 76 8.72 0.96 4.40
CA ALA A 76 8.75 -0.38 4.97
C ALA A 76 9.91 -1.20 4.41
N VAL A 77 10.24 -2.24 5.16
CA VAL A 77 11.27 -3.22 4.83
C VAL A 77 10.61 -4.59 4.70
N THR A 78 10.96 -5.34 3.67
CA THR A 78 10.42 -6.68 3.47
C THR A 78 10.99 -7.71 4.44
N ASN A 79 10.16 -8.65 4.86
CA ASN A 79 10.57 -9.82 5.65
C ASN A 79 11.17 -10.94 4.78
N ASN A 80 11.49 -12.09 5.38
CA ASN A 80 12.05 -13.26 4.71
C ASN A 80 11.21 -13.87 3.57
N LYS A 81 9.94 -13.49 3.41
CA LYS A 81 9.07 -13.89 2.28
C LYS A 81 8.98 -12.82 1.20
N GLY A 82 9.79 -11.75 1.33
CA GLY A 82 9.73 -10.54 0.52
C GLY A 82 8.49 -9.69 0.78
N THR A 83 7.74 -9.94 1.86
CA THR A 83 6.49 -9.22 2.15
C THR A 83 6.77 -7.99 3.00
N TYR A 84 6.19 -6.85 2.64
CA TYR A 84 6.13 -5.64 3.46
C TYR A 84 4.69 -5.36 3.91
N GLN A 85 4.54 -4.68 5.03
CA GLN A 85 3.26 -4.17 5.53
C GLN A 85 3.44 -2.72 5.99
N ILE A 86 2.52 -1.84 5.61
CA ILE A 86 2.50 -0.42 5.98
C ILE A 86 1.12 -0.11 6.59
N PRO A 87 1.01 0.06 7.92
CA PRO A 87 -0.20 0.54 8.56
C PRO A 87 -0.49 1.99 8.15
N VAL A 88 -1.76 2.29 7.88
CA VAL A 88 -2.26 3.60 7.48
C VAL A 88 -3.47 3.92 8.35
N SER A 89 -3.40 5.03 9.07
CA SER A 89 -4.43 5.43 10.03
C SER A 89 -5.47 6.37 9.45
N ASP A 90 -5.13 7.12 8.38
CA ASP A 90 -5.99 8.14 7.81
C ASP A 90 -6.70 7.64 6.55
N ASP A 91 -7.86 8.23 6.25
CA ASP A 91 -8.54 8.02 4.98
C ASP A 91 -7.95 8.96 3.92
N HIS A 92 -7.57 8.40 2.78
CA HIS A 92 -6.90 9.11 1.68
C HIS A 92 -7.77 9.11 0.41
N GLN A 93 -9.09 9.32 0.54
CA GLN A 93 -10.03 9.29 -0.59
C GLN A 93 -9.72 10.32 -1.68
N GLU A 94 -9.15 11.49 -1.34
CA GLU A 94 -8.83 12.58 -2.26
C GLU A 94 -7.37 12.55 -2.75
N GLU A 95 -6.73 11.39 -2.68
CA GLU A 95 -5.31 11.25 -2.98
C GLU A 95 -5.01 10.06 -3.89
N SER A 96 -4.02 10.24 -4.77
CA SER A 96 -3.38 9.16 -5.51
C SER A 96 -2.26 8.55 -4.66
N CYS A 97 -2.38 7.28 -4.30
CA CYS A 97 -1.39 6.56 -3.49
C CYS A 97 -0.70 5.46 -4.30
N ALA A 98 0.61 5.36 -4.17
CA ALA A 98 1.39 4.28 -4.76
C ALA A 98 2.55 3.86 -3.86
N VAL A 99 2.86 2.57 -3.86
CA VAL A 99 4.09 2.04 -3.28
C VAL A 99 5.17 2.03 -4.37
N MET A 100 6.38 2.46 -4.03
CA MET A 100 7.54 2.55 -4.91
C MET A 100 8.73 1.74 -4.37
N LEU A 101 9.53 1.17 -5.26
CA LEU A 101 10.84 0.61 -4.92
C LEU A 101 11.81 1.71 -4.47
N VAL A 102 12.59 1.43 -3.41
CA VAL A 102 13.63 2.34 -2.92
C VAL A 102 15.01 1.71 -3.04
N SER A 103 15.23 0.53 -2.47
CA SER A 103 16.53 -0.14 -2.53
C SER A 103 16.42 -1.65 -2.30
N SER A 104 17.32 -2.41 -2.92
CA SER A 104 17.52 -3.83 -2.67
C SER A 104 18.80 -4.05 -1.84
N PRO A 105 18.81 -4.97 -0.88
CA PRO A 105 20.04 -5.39 -0.20
C PRO A 105 20.88 -6.35 -1.04
N ARG A 106 20.34 -6.86 -2.15
CA ARG A 106 21.06 -7.74 -3.08
C ARG A 106 21.77 -6.91 -4.13
N SER A 107 23.10 -6.98 -4.16
CA SER A 107 23.90 -6.30 -5.19
C SER A 107 23.64 -6.84 -6.60
N ASP A 108 23.33 -8.13 -6.73
CA ASP A 108 23.05 -8.79 -8.02
C ASP A 108 21.65 -8.55 -8.57
N CYS A 109 20.80 -7.85 -7.81
CA CYS A 109 19.40 -7.63 -8.14
C CYS A 109 18.89 -6.33 -7.50
N SER A 110 19.38 -5.20 -8.01
CA SER A 110 19.13 -3.86 -7.46
C SER A 110 18.72 -2.82 -8.50
N GLU A 111 18.75 -3.16 -9.78
CA GLU A 111 18.33 -2.26 -10.86
C GLU A 111 16.81 -2.04 -10.81
N ILE A 112 16.39 -0.78 -10.89
CA ILE A 112 14.99 -0.37 -10.96
C ILE A 112 14.64 -0.10 -12.43
N SER A 113 13.59 -0.75 -12.93
CA SER A 113 13.05 -0.49 -14.27
C SER A 113 12.07 0.68 -14.22
N ASP A 114 12.35 1.72 -15.01
CA ASP A 114 11.42 2.84 -15.17
C ASP A 114 10.05 2.36 -15.63
N GLY A 115 8.99 2.90 -15.00
CA GLY A 115 7.60 2.53 -15.29
C GLY A 115 7.12 1.22 -14.65
N ARG A 116 8.01 0.41 -14.05
CA ARG A 116 7.66 -0.83 -13.31
C ARG A 116 8.03 -0.77 -11.84
N ASN A 117 8.41 0.42 -11.37
CA ASN A 117 8.94 0.67 -10.05
C ASN A 117 7.86 1.01 -9.01
N HIS A 118 6.58 1.02 -9.39
CA HIS A 118 5.50 1.42 -8.50
C HIS A 118 4.20 0.64 -8.73
N ALA A 119 3.39 0.54 -7.67
CA ALA A 119 2.08 -0.10 -7.67
C ALA A 119 1.06 0.82 -6.97
N ALA A 120 -0.03 1.14 -7.67
CA ALA A 120 -1.11 1.95 -7.12
C ALA A 120 -1.89 1.18 -6.04
N VAL A 121 -2.34 1.90 -5.01
CA VAL A 121 -3.16 1.35 -3.93
C VAL A 121 -4.27 2.33 -3.57
N VAL A 122 -5.45 1.80 -3.22
CA VAL A 122 -6.62 2.60 -2.84
C VAL A 122 -6.74 2.63 -1.33
N LEU A 123 -6.49 3.79 -0.73
CA LEU A 123 -6.43 3.95 0.73
C LEU A 123 -7.67 4.67 1.28
N THR A 124 -8.83 4.09 0.99
CA THR A 124 -10.11 4.53 1.57
C THR A 124 -11.04 3.33 1.77
N HIS A 125 -12.02 3.46 2.66
CA HIS A 125 -13.13 2.51 2.79
C HIS A 125 -14.31 2.79 1.84
N ASN A 126 -14.34 3.96 1.21
CA ASN A 126 -15.46 4.43 0.37
C ASN A 126 -15.45 3.83 -1.04
N VAL A 127 -15.00 2.58 -1.19
CA VAL A 127 -14.82 1.88 -2.47
C VAL A 127 -15.40 0.46 -2.47
N GLY A 128 -16.22 0.11 -1.46
CA GLY A 128 -16.90 -1.19 -1.39
C GLY A 128 -15.98 -2.37 -1.05
N ILE A 129 -14.72 -2.13 -0.67
CA ILE A 129 -13.79 -3.16 -0.23
C ILE A 129 -13.89 -3.32 1.29
N THR A 130 -14.35 -4.49 1.73
CA THR A 130 -14.61 -4.81 3.14
C THR A 130 -13.36 -5.13 3.96
N SER A 131 -12.34 -5.70 3.32
CA SER A 131 -11.04 -5.96 3.95
C SER A 131 -10.38 -4.65 4.39
N SER A 132 -9.62 -4.67 5.48
CA SER A 132 -8.73 -3.56 5.84
C SER A 132 -7.34 -3.68 5.19
N VAL A 133 -7.04 -4.83 4.56
CA VAL A 133 -5.80 -5.02 3.81
C VAL A 133 -5.98 -4.52 2.38
N ARG A 134 -5.01 -3.75 1.90
CA ARG A 134 -4.89 -3.25 0.53
C ARG A 134 -3.66 -3.87 -0.10
N TYR A 135 -3.88 -4.79 -1.02
CA TYR A 135 -2.79 -5.49 -1.70
C TYR A 135 -2.24 -4.63 -2.84
N ALA A 136 -0.94 -4.34 -2.81
CA ALA A 136 -0.19 -3.78 -3.91
C ALA A 136 0.33 -4.91 -4.81
N ASN A 137 0.39 -4.65 -6.12
CA ASN A 137 1.11 -5.55 -7.03
C ASN A 137 2.57 -5.70 -6.58
N SER A 138 3.12 -6.90 -6.74
CA SER A 138 4.52 -7.16 -6.41
C SER A 138 5.45 -6.31 -7.28
N LEU A 139 6.51 -5.79 -6.69
CA LEU A 139 7.49 -4.95 -7.37
C LEU A 139 8.81 -5.72 -7.55
N GLY A 140 9.37 -5.64 -8.76
CA GLY A 140 10.57 -6.40 -9.14
C GLY A 140 11.80 -5.51 -9.30
N PHE A 141 12.89 -5.85 -8.62
CA PHE A 141 14.22 -5.40 -9.04
C PHE A 141 14.75 -6.31 -10.14
N LEU A 142 15.48 -5.76 -11.10
CA LEU A 142 16.06 -6.53 -12.20
C LEU A 142 17.38 -7.15 -11.76
N LYS A 143 17.56 -8.44 -12.09
CA LYS A 143 18.85 -9.13 -11.93
C LYS A 143 19.83 -8.66 -13.01
N ASP A 144 21.08 -8.43 -12.63
CA ASP A 144 22.11 -7.93 -13.57
C ASP A 144 22.31 -8.88 -14.76
N VAL A 145 22.38 -10.18 -14.46
CA VAL A 145 22.54 -11.25 -15.45
C VAL A 145 21.34 -12.20 -15.34
N PRO A 146 20.48 -12.28 -16.39
CA PRO A 146 19.37 -13.22 -16.41
C PRO A 146 19.84 -14.67 -16.27
N LEU A 147 19.02 -15.51 -15.66
CA LEU A 147 19.34 -16.95 -15.57
C LEU A 147 19.39 -17.58 -16.98
N ALA A 148 20.30 -18.54 -17.16
CA ALA A 148 20.46 -19.24 -18.44
C ALA A 148 19.17 -19.96 -18.89
N SER A 149 18.31 -20.35 -17.94
CA SER A 149 17.03 -21.02 -18.20
C SER A 149 15.89 -20.07 -18.63
N CYS A 150 16.10 -18.75 -18.59
CA CYS A 150 15.03 -17.79 -18.84
C CYS A 150 14.43 -17.90 -20.24
N GLY A 151 15.24 -18.17 -21.27
CA GLY A 151 14.72 -18.34 -22.64
C GLY A 151 13.67 -19.45 -22.72
N GLN A 152 14.00 -20.65 -22.23
CA GLN A 152 13.07 -21.79 -22.21
C GLN A 152 11.86 -21.53 -21.28
N MET A 153 12.08 -20.83 -20.17
CA MET A 153 11.00 -20.49 -19.24
C MET A 153 9.99 -19.53 -19.85
N LEU A 154 10.45 -18.44 -20.47
CA LEU A 154 9.59 -17.41 -21.05
C LEU A 154 8.76 -17.92 -22.23
N MET A 155 9.27 -18.90 -22.98
CA MET A 155 8.48 -19.58 -24.02
C MET A 155 7.19 -20.22 -23.49
N GLN A 156 7.15 -20.62 -22.21
CA GLN A 156 5.93 -21.20 -21.61
C GLN A 156 4.80 -20.18 -21.44
N TYR A 157 5.11 -18.88 -21.50
CA TYR A 157 4.16 -17.79 -21.30
C TYR A 157 3.57 -17.23 -22.60
N ALA A 158 3.93 -17.80 -23.77
CA ALA A 158 3.34 -17.43 -25.07
C ALA A 158 3.35 -15.91 -25.37
N LEU A 159 4.43 -15.21 -24.97
CA LEU A 159 4.56 -13.74 -25.02
C LEU A 159 4.68 -13.12 -26.43
N GLY A 160 4.19 -13.80 -27.46
CA GLY A 160 4.25 -13.34 -28.86
C GLY A 160 3.20 -14.00 -29.75
N VAL A 161 2.10 -14.48 -29.15
CA VAL A 161 0.93 -14.99 -29.86
C VAL A 161 -0.18 -13.96 -29.66
N ASP A 162 0.03 -12.78 -30.24
CA ASP A 162 -1.01 -11.77 -30.32
C ASP A 162 -1.78 -12.07 -31.63
N ASP A 163 -3.02 -12.56 -31.51
CA ASP A 163 -3.98 -12.64 -32.62
C ASP A 163 -4.49 -11.24 -33.00
#